data_AF-A0A8D0LBJ9-F1
#
_entry.id   AF-A0A8D0LBJ9-F1
#
_cell.length_a   1.000
_cell.length_b   1.000
_cell.length_c   1.000
_cell.angle_alpha   90.00
_cell.angle_beta   90.00
_cell.angle_gamma   90.00
#
_symmetry.space_group_name_H-M   'P 1'
#
loop_
_entity.id
_entity.type
_entity.pdbx_description
1 polymer ?
#
loop_
_entity_poly.entity_id
_entity_poly.type
_entity_poly.pdbx_seq_one_letter_code
_entity_poly.pdbx_strand_id
1 'polypeptide(L)'
;MKFRRLLSEIRKERFRLYKLKMMAKMEKYLNSNSCRRKIILSHFEDKQLRKASSGIMGTEKCCDNCRSRTMCVSSVNDTEDSMENFGQQAYQLMSAVSVLDERFGIGVPILFLRGSNSQRLPDRYRTHTLFGSGKDWPENLWKALKRELVTEDFLKEVSGRSKFLTLCALTVKV
;
A
#
# COMPACT_ATOMS: atom_id res chain seq x y z
N MET A 1 -1.79 11.67 0.88
CA MET A 1 -2.47 12.12 2.12
C MET A 1 -3.11 13.52 2.06
N LYS A 2 -2.54 14.53 1.38
CA LYS A 2 -3.15 15.90 1.33
C LYS A 2 -4.61 15.94 0.84
N PHE A 3 -4.99 15.09 -0.12
CA PHE A 3 -6.32 15.15 -0.75
C PHE A 3 -7.48 14.60 0.11
N ARG A 4 -7.27 13.53 0.91
CA ARG A 4 -8.29 13.01 1.85
C ARG A 4 -8.71 14.06 2.88
N ARG A 5 -7.79 14.93 3.26
CA ARG A 5 -8.03 15.96 4.27
C ARG A 5 -8.88 17.12 3.73
N LEU A 6 -8.67 17.57 2.49
CA LEU A 6 -9.54 18.57 1.86
C LEU A 6 -10.99 18.08 1.78
N LEU A 7 -11.21 16.77 1.60
CA LEU A 7 -12.57 16.21 1.65
C LEU A 7 -13.20 16.28 3.03
N SER A 8 -12.43 16.34 4.13
CA SER A 8 -12.98 16.46 5.48
C SER A 8 -13.63 17.81 5.76
N GLU A 9 -13.34 18.83 4.94
CA GLU A 9 -13.91 20.18 5.04
C GLU A 9 -15.30 20.29 4.38
N ILE A 10 -15.71 19.26 3.63
CA ILE A 10 -17.01 19.22 2.95
C ILE A 10 -18.14 19.04 3.98
N ARG A 11 -19.00 20.06 4.14
CA ARG A 11 -20.14 20.01 5.08
C ARG A 11 -21.25 19.04 4.67
N LYS A 12 -21.50 18.86 3.37
CA LYS A 12 -22.57 17.98 2.87
C LYS A 12 -22.17 16.51 3.00
N GLU A 13 -22.75 15.82 3.96
CA GLU A 13 -22.36 14.45 4.34
C GLU A 13 -22.43 13.45 3.16
N ARG A 14 -23.54 13.40 2.44
CA ARG A 14 -23.71 12.50 1.29
C ARG A 14 -22.65 12.74 0.20
N PHE A 15 -22.31 14.01 -0.05
CA PHE A 15 -21.30 14.37 -1.04
C PHE A 15 -19.89 14.02 -0.56
N ARG A 16 -19.60 14.26 0.72
CA ARG A 16 -18.34 13.89 1.37
C ARG A 16 -18.08 12.40 1.28
N LEU A 17 -19.06 11.58 1.67
CA LEU A 17 -18.98 10.11 1.60
C LEU A 17 -18.79 9.62 0.15
N TYR A 18 -19.52 10.20 -0.80
CA TYR A 18 -19.34 9.87 -2.22
C TYR A 18 -17.92 10.16 -2.70
N LYS A 19 -17.35 11.34 -2.38
CA LYS A 19 -15.98 11.71 -2.76
C LYS A 19 -14.93 10.81 -2.11
N LEU A 20 -15.10 10.45 -0.84
CA LEU A 20 -14.23 9.47 -0.16
C LEU A 20 -14.28 8.11 -0.85
N LYS A 21 -15.47 7.64 -1.21
CA LYS A 21 -15.66 6.39 -1.97
C LYS A 21 -14.98 6.43 -3.34
N MET A 22 -15.08 7.55 -4.06
CA MET A 22 -14.40 7.71 -5.36
C MET A 22 -12.87 7.73 -5.21
N MET A 23 -12.35 8.38 -4.16
CA MET A 23 -10.92 8.37 -3.90
C MET A 23 -10.40 6.98 -3.57
N ALA A 24 -11.11 6.22 -2.74
CA ALA A 24 -10.78 4.83 -2.44
C ALA A 24 -10.81 3.95 -3.70
N LYS A 25 -11.81 4.14 -4.59
CA LYS A 25 -11.83 3.46 -5.89
C LYS A 25 -10.60 3.78 -6.75
N MET A 26 -10.18 5.05 -6.78
CA MET A 26 -9.01 5.47 -7.54
C MET A 26 -7.71 4.89 -6.96
N GLU A 27 -7.58 4.90 -5.64
CA GLU A 27 -6.44 4.28 -4.94
C GLU A 27 -6.36 2.77 -5.20
N LYS A 28 -7.50 2.07 -5.17
CA LYS A 28 -7.58 0.66 -5.56
C LYS A 28 -7.19 0.43 -7.02
N TYR A 29 -7.64 1.30 -7.93
CA TYR A 29 -7.29 1.22 -9.35
C TYR A 29 -5.77 1.38 -9.58
N LEU A 30 -5.13 2.35 -8.91
CA LEU A 30 -3.70 2.62 -9.06
C LEU A 30 -2.83 1.46 -8.55
N ASN A 31 -3.22 0.85 -7.43
CA ASN A 31 -2.48 -0.23 -6.77
C ASN A 31 -2.86 -1.64 -7.26
N SER A 32 -3.84 -1.79 -8.13
CA SER A 32 -4.32 -3.11 -8.58
C SER A 32 -3.38 -3.73 -9.61
N ASN A 33 -3.14 -5.05 -9.48
CA ASN A 33 -2.45 -5.89 -10.48
C ASN A 33 -3.38 -6.44 -11.57
N SER A 34 -4.69 -6.16 -11.50
CA SER A 34 -5.66 -6.52 -12.54
C SER A 34 -5.53 -5.61 -13.77
N CYS A 35 -6.04 -6.07 -14.93
CA CYS A 35 -6.09 -5.29 -16.17
C CYS A 35 -6.71 -3.89 -15.93
N ARG A 36 -5.93 -2.83 -16.19
CA ARG A 36 -6.38 -1.44 -15.98
C ARG A 36 -7.60 -1.09 -16.81
N ARG A 37 -7.61 -1.49 -18.09
CA ARG A 37 -8.74 -1.28 -19.01
C ARG A 37 -10.03 -1.90 -18.46
N LYS A 38 -9.97 -3.14 -17.97
CA LYS A 38 -11.13 -3.83 -17.37
C LYS A 38 -11.72 -3.05 -16.19
N ILE A 39 -10.87 -2.48 -15.33
CA ILE A 39 -11.34 -1.70 -14.16
C ILE A 39 -12.05 -0.42 -14.62
N ILE A 40 -11.46 0.32 -15.57
CA ILE A 40 -12.04 1.54 -16.12
C ILE A 40 -13.40 1.22 -16.76
N LEU A 41 -13.45 0.24 -17.67
CA LEU A 41 -14.69 -0.13 -18.35
C LEU A 41 -15.76 -0.58 -17.34
N SER A 42 -15.41 -1.36 -16.32
CA SER A 42 -16.36 -1.78 -15.28
C SER A 42 -16.95 -0.64 -14.44
N HIS A 43 -16.31 0.53 -14.44
CA HIS A 43 -16.81 1.71 -13.74
C HIS A 43 -17.86 2.48 -14.56
N PHE A 44 -17.68 2.52 -15.88
CA PHE A 44 -18.48 3.36 -16.79
C PHE A 44 -19.50 2.56 -17.60
N GLU A 45 -19.20 1.32 -17.93
CA GLU A 45 -20.09 0.44 -18.69
C GLU A 45 -21.07 -0.26 -17.76
N ASP A 46 -22.30 -0.39 -18.22
CA ASP A 46 -23.30 -1.20 -17.56
C ASP A 46 -22.91 -2.68 -17.65
N LYS A 47 -23.22 -3.49 -16.62
CA LYS A 47 -22.79 -4.91 -16.55
C LYS A 47 -23.27 -5.75 -17.76
N GLN A 48 -24.24 -5.23 -18.51
CA GLN A 48 -24.87 -5.80 -19.70
C GLN A 48 -24.06 -5.59 -21.00
N LEU A 49 -23.10 -4.65 -21.05
CA LEU A 49 -22.42 -4.21 -22.29
C LEU A 49 -21.06 -4.89 -22.56
N ARG A 50 -20.76 -6.02 -21.91
CA ARG A 50 -19.46 -6.74 -21.99
C ARG A 50 -19.07 -7.31 -23.38
N LYS A 51 -19.75 -6.93 -24.46
CA LYS A 51 -19.54 -7.50 -25.80
C LYS A 51 -18.56 -6.71 -26.67
N ALA A 52 -18.17 -5.47 -26.31
CA ALA A 52 -17.38 -4.61 -27.20
C ALA A 52 -15.86 -4.56 -26.94
N SER A 53 -15.34 -5.16 -25.87
CA SER A 53 -13.96 -4.87 -25.41
C SER A 53 -13.00 -6.06 -25.34
N SER A 54 -13.39 -7.25 -25.81
CA SER A 54 -12.66 -8.50 -25.52
C SER A 54 -11.39 -8.75 -26.35
N GLY A 55 -11.23 -8.15 -27.54
CA GLY A 55 -10.13 -8.52 -28.44
C GLY A 55 -8.74 -8.04 -28.00
N ILE A 56 -8.67 -6.90 -27.31
CA ILE A 56 -7.40 -6.29 -26.88
C ILE A 56 -7.13 -6.51 -25.39
N MET A 57 -8.03 -7.14 -24.63
CA MET A 57 -7.77 -7.45 -23.22
C MET A 57 -6.78 -8.60 -23.10
N GLY A 58 -5.81 -8.50 -22.19
CA GLY A 58 -4.82 -9.57 -21.97
C GLY A 58 -3.65 -9.57 -22.96
N THR A 59 -3.66 -8.72 -23.98
CA THR A 59 -2.52 -8.56 -24.91
C THR A 59 -1.51 -7.53 -24.39
N GLU A 60 -0.30 -7.54 -24.94
CA GLU A 60 0.75 -6.54 -24.67
C GLU A 60 0.32 -5.09 -24.99
N LYS A 61 -0.61 -4.93 -25.94
CA LYS A 61 -1.19 -3.63 -26.34
C LYS A 61 -2.34 -3.18 -25.44
N CYS A 62 -2.61 -3.92 -24.36
CA CYS A 62 -3.74 -3.66 -23.49
C CYS A 62 -3.47 -2.55 -22.47
N CYS A 63 -2.54 -2.82 -21.54
CA CYS A 63 -2.08 -1.94 -20.48
C CYS A 63 -0.77 -2.50 -19.92
N ASP A 64 -0.09 -1.73 -19.09
CA ASP A 64 1.10 -2.14 -18.33
C ASP A 64 0.91 -3.46 -17.57
N ASN A 65 -0.18 -3.63 -16.82
CA ASN A 65 -0.41 -4.86 -16.04
C ASN A 65 -0.58 -6.11 -16.93
N CYS A 66 -1.28 -5.96 -18.06
CA CYS A 66 -1.41 -7.06 -19.03
C CYS A 66 -0.08 -7.36 -19.72
N ARG A 67 0.65 -6.33 -20.13
CA ARG A 67 1.98 -6.47 -20.75
C ARG A 67 2.97 -7.15 -19.82
N SER A 68 3.03 -6.74 -18.55
CA SER A 68 3.85 -7.40 -17.54
C SER A 68 3.49 -8.87 -17.42
N ARG A 69 2.19 -9.21 -17.39
CA ARG A 69 1.72 -10.61 -17.34
C ARG A 69 2.14 -11.41 -18.58
N THR A 70 1.99 -10.86 -19.78
CA THR A 70 2.43 -11.54 -21.01
C THR A 70 3.93 -11.79 -21.00
N MET A 71 4.72 -10.84 -20.50
CA MET A 71 6.18 -10.98 -20.41
C MET A 71 6.62 -12.01 -19.37
N CYS A 72 5.96 -12.11 -18.21
CA CYS A 72 6.29 -13.14 -17.22
C CYS A 72 5.73 -14.53 -17.58
N VAL A 73 4.63 -14.63 -18.33
CA VAL A 73 4.16 -15.94 -18.85
C VAL A 73 5.18 -16.55 -19.83
N SER A 74 5.92 -15.74 -20.59
CA SER A 74 7.02 -16.24 -21.43
C SER A 74 8.23 -16.77 -20.64
N SER A 75 8.27 -16.60 -19.32
CA SER A 75 9.35 -17.07 -18.44
C SER A 75 8.91 -18.07 -17.39
N VAL A 76 7.60 -18.34 -17.25
CA VAL A 76 7.06 -19.18 -16.19
C VAL A 76 5.87 -19.98 -16.71
N ASN A 77 6.13 -21.17 -17.25
CA ASN A 77 5.18 -22.25 -17.09
C ASN A 77 5.14 -22.56 -15.58
N ASP A 78 3.95 -22.49 -14.99
CA ASP A 78 3.65 -22.93 -13.61
C ASP A 78 4.27 -22.11 -12.46
N THR A 79 3.80 -20.89 -12.24
CA THR A 79 3.68 -20.38 -10.87
C THR A 79 2.21 -20.17 -10.55
N GLU A 80 1.62 -21.28 -10.11
CA GLU A 80 0.73 -21.30 -8.96
C GLU A 80 1.15 -20.20 -7.97
N ASP A 81 0.19 -19.38 -7.56
CA ASP A 81 0.28 -18.29 -6.59
C ASP A 81 1.49 -18.44 -5.67
N SER A 82 2.63 -17.83 -6.04
CA SER A 82 3.87 -17.98 -5.26
C SER A 82 3.65 -17.24 -3.97
N MET A 83 3.17 -17.98 -2.96
CA MET A 83 2.88 -17.52 -1.62
C MET A 83 4.21 -17.15 -0.95
N GLU A 84 4.77 -16.01 -1.35
CA GLU A 84 6.01 -15.48 -0.80
C GLU A 84 5.76 -15.20 0.69
N ASN A 85 6.49 -15.91 1.54
CA ASN A 85 6.35 -15.77 2.98
C ASN A 85 7.06 -14.49 3.43
N PHE A 86 6.28 -13.42 3.62
CA PHE A 86 6.76 -12.15 4.18
C PHE A 86 6.68 -12.09 5.71
N GLY A 87 6.53 -13.22 6.40
CA GLY A 87 6.31 -13.26 7.86
C GLY A 87 7.44 -12.61 8.64
N GLN A 88 8.69 -12.86 8.24
CA GLN A 88 9.86 -12.27 8.88
C GLN A 88 9.90 -10.74 8.71
N GLN A 89 9.65 -10.25 7.51
CA GLN A 89 9.62 -8.82 7.19
C GLN A 89 8.44 -8.14 7.89
N ALA A 90 7.28 -8.79 7.93
CA ALA A 90 6.10 -8.30 8.64
C ALA A 90 6.40 -8.17 10.14
N TYR A 91 7.00 -9.20 10.75
CA TYR A 91 7.42 -9.17 12.14
C TYR A 91 8.41 -8.04 12.41
N GLN A 92 9.45 -7.88 11.57
CA GLN A 92 10.42 -6.79 11.70
C GLN A 92 9.75 -5.41 11.62
N LEU A 93 8.84 -5.22 10.65
CA LEU A 93 8.16 -3.94 10.45
C LEU A 93 7.22 -3.59 11.61
N MET A 94 6.42 -4.54 12.07
CA MET A 94 5.53 -4.34 13.22
C MET A 94 6.32 -4.14 14.51
N SER A 95 7.41 -4.88 14.72
CA SER A 95 8.30 -4.70 15.86
C SER A 95 8.96 -3.32 15.85
N ALA A 96 9.40 -2.83 14.69
CA ALA A 96 9.93 -1.49 14.56
C ALA A 96 8.90 -0.40 14.90
N VAL A 97 7.64 -0.57 14.47
CA VAL A 97 6.54 0.33 14.83
C VAL A 97 6.31 0.36 16.35
N SER A 98 6.34 -0.81 16.99
CA SER A 98 6.21 -0.95 18.45
C SER A 98 7.38 -0.32 19.21
N VAL A 99 8.63 -0.59 18.83
CA VAL A 99 9.85 -0.01 19.44
C VAL A 99 9.88 1.52 19.34
N LEU A 100 9.30 2.08 18.28
CA LEU A 100 9.17 3.51 18.06
C LEU A 100 7.93 4.12 18.73
N ASP A 101 7.30 3.39 19.66
CA ASP A 101 6.12 3.76 20.45
C ASP A 101 4.92 4.23 19.60
N GLU A 102 4.83 3.80 18.34
CA GLU A 102 3.77 4.23 17.41
C GLU A 102 3.70 5.77 17.20
N ARG A 103 4.78 6.50 17.52
CA ARG A 103 4.81 7.97 17.49
C ARG A 103 5.16 8.56 16.13
N PHE A 104 5.41 7.71 15.14
CA PHE A 104 5.84 8.12 13.81
C PHE A 104 4.99 7.51 12.70
N GLY A 105 4.92 8.19 11.56
CA GLY A 105 4.49 7.56 10.32
C GLY A 105 5.52 6.53 9.85
N ILE A 106 5.12 5.62 8.95
CA ILE A 106 5.92 4.46 8.51
C ILE A 106 7.34 4.79 8.03
N GLY A 107 7.59 6.02 7.55
CA GLY A 107 8.92 6.43 7.10
C GLY A 107 10.01 6.26 8.16
N VAL A 108 9.74 6.55 9.44
CA VAL A 108 10.77 6.42 10.50
C VAL A 108 11.05 4.96 10.85
N PRO A 109 10.05 4.08 11.05
CA PRO A 109 10.28 2.64 11.13
C PRO A 109 11.11 2.06 9.99
N ILE A 110 10.88 2.50 8.74
CA ILE A 110 11.68 2.03 7.59
C ILE A 110 13.13 2.55 7.67
N LEU A 111 13.33 3.82 8.04
CA LEU A 111 14.68 4.37 8.24
C LEU A 111 15.43 3.63 9.36
N PHE A 112 14.72 3.26 10.43
CA PHE A 112 15.25 2.48 11.54
C PHE A 112 15.70 1.07 11.11
N LEU A 113 14.83 0.32 10.44
CA LEU A 113 15.17 -1.03 9.92
C LEU A 113 16.32 -0.99 8.91
N ARG A 114 16.41 0.06 8.10
CA ARG A 114 17.47 0.22 7.11
C ARG A 114 18.77 0.78 7.67
N GLY A 115 18.84 1.10 8.97
CA GLY A 115 20.06 1.59 9.60
C GLY A 115 20.43 3.01 9.19
N SER A 116 19.45 3.88 8.94
CA SER A 116 19.70 5.23 8.40
C SER A 116 20.24 6.22 9.43
N ASN A 117 21.19 7.05 9.00
CA ASN A 117 21.72 8.20 9.76
C ASN A 117 20.88 9.47 9.64
N SER A 118 19.64 9.38 9.15
CA SER A 118 18.75 10.55 9.05
C SER A 118 18.46 11.17 10.43
N GLN A 119 18.51 12.50 10.51
CA GLN A 119 18.11 13.27 11.70
C GLN A 119 16.64 13.05 12.09
N ARG A 120 15.81 12.54 11.17
CA ARG A 120 14.40 12.19 11.44
C ARG A 120 14.26 11.00 12.40
N LEU A 121 15.29 10.17 12.54
CA LEU A 121 15.36 9.07 13.48
C LEU A 121 16.17 9.52 14.71
N PRO A 122 15.57 9.59 15.91
CA PRO A 122 16.29 9.96 17.13
C PRO A 122 17.42 8.97 17.47
N ASP A 123 18.57 9.48 17.91
CA ASP A 123 19.78 8.69 18.20
C ASP A 123 19.54 7.57 19.22
N ARG A 124 18.67 7.80 20.20
CA ARG A 124 18.32 6.81 21.23
C ARG A 124 17.83 5.47 20.69
N TYR A 125 17.29 5.43 19.46
CA TYR A 125 16.82 4.19 18.86
C TYR A 125 17.94 3.44 18.12
N ARG A 126 19.06 4.10 17.78
CA ARG A 126 20.15 3.48 17.00
C ARG A 126 20.89 2.35 17.74
N THR A 127 20.77 2.31 19.07
CA THR A 127 21.35 1.25 19.91
C THR A 127 20.48 -0.01 19.97
N HIS A 128 19.26 0.02 19.45
CA HIS A 128 18.35 -1.12 19.49
C HIS A 128 18.79 -2.21 18.50
N THR A 129 18.60 -3.48 18.85
CA THR A 129 19.00 -4.66 18.05
C THR A 129 18.35 -4.76 16.67
N LEU A 130 17.24 -4.06 16.46
CA LEU A 130 16.50 -4.02 15.18
C LEU A 130 16.98 -2.89 14.26
N PHE A 131 17.84 -1.99 14.75
CA PHE A 131 18.43 -0.96 13.92
C PHE A 131 19.33 -1.60 12.85
N GLY A 132 19.02 -1.34 11.58
CA GLY A 132 19.78 -1.92 10.46
C GLY A 132 19.47 -3.39 10.12
N SER A 133 18.54 -4.05 10.84
CA SER A 133 18.20 -5.46 10.61
C SER A 133 17.49 -5.74 9.28
N GLY A 134 17.06 -4.69 8.59
CA GLY A 134 16.35 -4.71 7.31
C GLY A 134 17.09 -3.96 6.19
N LYS A 135 18.41 -3.74 6.33
CA LYS A 135 19.24 -3.01 5.36
C LYS A 135 19.20 -3.60 3.95
N ASP A 136 19.07 -4.92 3.86
CA ASP A 136 19.11 -5.67 2.59
C ASP A 136 17.77 -5.57 1.83
N TRP A 137 16.71 -5.09 2.49
CA TRP A 137 15.41 -4.92 1.87
C TRP A 137 15.17 -3.46 1.46
N PRO A 138 14.83 -3.20 0.18
CA PRO A 138 14.72 -1.85 -0.34
C PRO A 138 13.45 -1.14 0.17
N GLU A 139 13.53 0.19 0.27
CA GLU A 139 12.48 1.03 0.86
C GLU A 139 11.12 0.92 0.16
N ASN A 140 11.11 0.73 -1.17
CA ASN A 140 9.88 0.53 -1.93
C ASN A 140 9.16 -0.77 -1.53
N LEU A 141 9.90 -1.84 -1.23
CA LEU A 141 9.32 -3.10 -0.76
C LEU A 141 8.79 -2.97 0.67
N TRP A 142 9.50 -2.30 1.57
CA TRP A 142 8.95 -1.95 2.89
C TRP A 142 7.63 -1.16 2.79
N LYS A 143 7.54 -0.20 1.86
CA LYS A 143 6.30 0.57 1.62
C LYS A 143 5.20 -0.27 0.97
N ALA A 144 5.54 -1.27 0.15
CA ALA A 144 4.59 -2.23 -0.38
C ALA A 144 4.04 -3.12 0.75
N LEU A 145 4.90 -3.69 1.57
CA LEU A 145 4.51 -4.51 2.72
C LEU A 145 3.60 -3.77 3.69
N LYS A 146 3.94 -2.53 4.03
CA LYS A 146 3.07 -1.70 4.86
C LYS A 146 1.65 -1.59 4.27
N ARG A 147 1.51 -1.48 2.95
CA ARG A 147 0.18 -1.39 2.32
C ARG A 147 -0.59 -2.69 2.54
N GLU A 148 0.06 -3.83 2.34
CA GLU A 148 -0.59 -5.13 2.59
C GLU A 148 -0.93 -5.34 4.06
N LEU A 149 -0.04 -4.98 4.99
CA LEU A 149 -0.35 -5.07 6.42
C LEU A 149 -1.49 -4.14 6.86
N VAL A 150 -1.72 -3.03 6.16
CA VAL A 150 -2.90 -2.18 6.39
C VAL A 150 -4.16 -2.81 5.77
N THR A 151 -4.05 -3.43 4.60
CA THR A 151 -5.16 -4.16 3.98
C THR A 151 -5.63 -5.34 4.83
N GLU A 152 -4.68 -6.06 5.44
CA GLU A 152 -4.90 -7.24 6.30
C GLU A 152 -5.16 -6.89 7.78
N ASP A 153 -5.40 -5.61 8.07
CA ASP A 153 -5.69 -5.10 9.41
C ASP A 153 -4.66 -5.52 10.48
N PHE A 154 -3.36 -5.52 10.15
CA PHE A 154 -2.24 -5.62 11.11
C PHE A 154 -1.68 -4.23 11.50
N LEU A 155 -1.79 -3.28 10.58
CA LEU A 155 -1.38 -1.89 10.78
C LEU A 155 -2.54 -0.95 10.47
N LYS A 156 -2.58 0.18 11.16
CA LYS A 156 -3.52 1.27 10.86
C LYS A 156 -2.80 2.61 10.78
N GLU A 157 -3.33 3.49 9.94
CA GLU A 157 -2.91 4.89 9.89
C GLU A 157 -3.83 5.74 10.76
N VAL A 158 -3.27 6.39 11.79
CA VAL A 158 -4.02 7.27 12.69
C VAL A 158 -3.55 8.72 12.57
N SER A 159 -4.48 9.66 12.68
CA SER A 159 -4.13 11.08 12.76
C SER A 159 -3.47 11.38 14.11
N GLY A 160 -2.30 11.99 14.09
CA GLY A 160 -1.60 12.40 15.31
C GLY A 160 -2.18 13.67 15.94
N ARG A 161 -1.45 14.27 16.89
CA ARG A 161 -1.85 15.51 17.59
C ARG A 161 -2.18 16.67 16.65
N SER A 162 -1.47 16.73 15.53
CA SER A 162 -1.76 17.65 14.43
C SER A 162 -2.46 16.89 13.32
N LYS A 163 -3.49 17.50 12.73
CA LYS A 163 -4.19 16.97 11.55
C LYS A 163 -3.25 16.78 10.32
N PHE A 164 -2.03 17.33 10.37
CA PHE A 164 -0.99 17.18 9.33
C PHE A 164 -0.09 15.96 9.55
N LEU A 165 -0.16 15.33 10.72
CA LEU A 165 0.67 14.20 11.10
C LEU A 165 -0.14 12.90 10.96
N THR A 166 0.38 11.94 10.24
CA THR A 166 -0.17 10.58 10.20
C THR A 166 0.83 9.61 10.80
N LEU A 167 0.37 8.86 11.78
CA LEU A 167 1.10 7.87 12.55
C LEU A 167 0.74 6.48 12.05
N CYS A 168 1.69 5.56 12.15
CA CYS A 168 1.46 4.14 11.92
C CYS A 168 1.38 3.45 13.27
N ALA A 169 0.28 2.76 13.53
CA ALA A 169 -0.02 2.08 14.79
C ALA A 169 -0.35 0.61 14.52
N LEU A 170 -0.13 -0.26 15.50
CA LEU A 170 -0.60 -1.64 15.44
C LEU A 170 -2.12 -1.66 15.61
N THR A 171 -2.77 -2.62 14.95
CA THR A 171 -4.18 -2.93 15.22
C THR A 171 -4.27 -3.86 16.43
N VAL A 172 -5.27 -3.65 17.29
CA VAL A 172 -5.59 -4.62 18.33
C VAL A 172 -6.45 -5.69 17.67
N LYS A 173 -5.85 -6.86 17.38
CA LYS A 173 -6.65 -8.04 17.04
C LYS A 173 -7.17 -8.62 18.37
N VAL A 174 -8.48 -8.52 18.58
CA VAL A 174 -9.20 -9.20 19.66
C VAL A 174 -9.33 -10.67 19.31
#